data_AF-A0A355TPM6-F1
#
_entry.id   AF-A0A355TPM6-F1
#
_cell.length_a   1.000
_cell.length_b   1.000
_cell.length_c   1.000
_cell.angle_alpha   90.00
_cell.angle_beta   90.00
_cell.angle_gamma   90.00
#
_symmetry.space_group_name_H-M   'P 1'
#
loop_
_entity.id
_entity.type
_entity.pdbx_description
1 polymer ?
#
loop_
_entity_poly.entity_id
_entity_poly.type
_entity_poly.pdbx_seq_one_letter_code
_entity_poly.pdbx_strand_id
1 'polypeptide(L)'
;DLPISGIGGIETWEDAAEFILLGATTLQVTTAIMQYGYRVVEDMKNGLMHYMEEQGVDSLHELIGLANANIIPAEELDRDYIVYPEVDEDKCIGCGRCYISCYDGAHQAMVWNEETRKPSCNKEKCVGCHLCALVCPVKAIGKGEVVLKPGRTGCAADKKV
;
A
#
# COMPACT_ATOMS: atom_id res chain seq x y z
N ASP A 1 -17.65 22.66 -7.75
CA ASP A 1 -16.57 21.71 -8.05
C ASP A 1 -16.19 21.73 -9.52
N LEU A 2 -14.92 21.46 -9.81
CA LEU A 2 -14.39 21.32 -11.17
C LEU A 2 -14.34 19.82 -11.52
N PRO A 3 -15.07 19.35 -12.55
CA PRO A 3 -14.98 17.94 -12.97
C PRO A 3 -13.57 17.58 -13.41
N ILE A 4 -13.03 16.48 -12.87
CA ILE A 4 -11.69 15.96 -13.18
C ILE A 4 -11.85 14.62 -13.88
N SER A 5 -11.17 14.45 -15.02
CA SER A 5 -11.05 13.14 -15.66
C SER A 5 -9.69 12.52 -15.33
N GLY A 6 -9.69 11.45 -14.54
CA GLY A 6 -8.48 10.68 -14.20
C GLY A 6 -8.00 9.82 -15.37
N ILE A 7 -6.69 9.75 -15.57
CA ILE A 7 -6.03 8.90 -16.57
C ILE A 7 -4.61 8.56 -16.11
N GLY A 8 -4.15 7.36 -16.46
CA GLY A 8 -2.77 6.93 -16.29
C GLY A 8 -2.66 5.67 -15.43
N GLY A 9 -2.41 4.54 -16.08
CA GLY A 9 -2.15 3.27 -15.38
C GLY A 9 -3.37 2.58 -14.74
N ILE A 10 -4.61 3.01 -15.07
CA ILE A 10 -5.82 2.33 -14.57
C ILE A 10 -5.98 1.00 -15.30
N GLU A 11 -5.79 -0.12 -14.58
CA GLU A 11 -5.92 -1.47 -15.12
C GLU A 11 -6.96 -2.31 -14.35
N THR A 12 -7.25 -1.95 -13.10
CA THR A 12 -8.13 -2.68 -12.19
C THR A 12 -9.23 -1.80 -11.61
N TRP A 13 -10.18 -2.41 -10.88
CA TRP A 13 -11.23 -1.64 -10.19
C TRP A 13 -10.65 -0.88 -8.99
N GLU A 14 -9.59 -1.40 -8.36
CA GLU A 14 -8.87 -0.75 -7.27
C GLU A 14 -8.25 0.57 -7.75
N ASP A 15 -7.54 0.54 -8.89
CA ASP A 15 -6.97 1.75 -9.48
C ASP A 15 -8.09 2.77 -9.76
N ALA A 16 -9.21 2.31 -10.33
CA ALA A 16 -10.36 3.15 -10.61
C ALA A 16 -10.94 3.80 -9.33
N ALA A 17 -11.07 3.03 -8.25
CA ALA A 17 -11.53 3.51 -6.95
C ALA A 17 -10.56 4.56 -6.37
N GLU A 18 -9.24 4.34 -6.47
CA GLU A 18 -8.22 5.29 -6.00
C GLU A 18 -8.34 6.65 -6.70
N PHE A 19 -8.49 6.67 -8.03
CA PHE A 19 -8.69 7.91 -8.77
C PHE A 19 -9.98 8.65 -8.35
N ILE A 20 -11.08 7.92 -8.14
CA ILE A 20 -12.35 8.48 -7.68
C ILE A 20 -12.19 9.06 -6.27
N LEU A 21 -11.61 8.29 -5.35
CA LEU A 21 -11.34 8.70 -3.96
C LEU A 21 -10.45 9.94 -3.87
N LEU A 22 -9.58 10.17 -4.85
CA LEU A 22 -8.73 11.38 -4.96
C LEU A 22 -9.43 12.56 -5.67
N GLY A 23 -10.62 12.35 -6.24
CA GLY A 23 -11.48 13.42 -6.77
C GLY A 23 -11.81 13.33 -8.26
N ALA A 24 -11.44 12.27 -8.97
CA ALA A 24 -11.86 12.09 -10.35
C ALA A 24 -13.37 11.80 -10.44
N THR A 25 -14.06 12.53 -11.34
CA THR A 25 -15.48 12.31 -11.66
C THR A 25 -15.66 11.33 -12.82
N THR A 26 -14.64 11.20 -13.67
CA THR A 26 -14.60 10.27 -14.81
C THR A 26 -13.22 9.65 -14.95
N LEU A 27 -13.14 8.49 -15.58
CA LEU A 27 -11.90 7.74 -15.76
C LEU A 27 -11.66 7.49 -17.26
N GLN A 28 -10.40 7.55 -17.69
CA GLN A 28 -9.97 7.18 -19.04
C GLN A 28 -8.97 6.03 -18.98
N VAL A 29 -9.12 5.08 -19.89
CA VAL A 29 -8.33 3.85 -19.93
C VAL A 29 -7.79 3.64 -21.35
N THR A 30 -6.48 3.45 -21.47
CA THR A 30 -5.79 3.26 -22.76
C THR A 30 -4.97 1.97 -22.75
N THR A 31 -3.88 1.94 -21.97
CA THR A 31 -2.92 0.83 -21.99
C THR A 31 -3.56 -0.51 -21.59
N ALA A 32 -4.47 -0.52 -20.61
CA ALA A 32 -5.19 -1.73 -20.22
C ALA A 32 -6.06 -2.28 -21.37
N ILE A 33 -6.72 -1.42 -22.14
CA ILE A 33 -7.50 -1.81 -23.32
C ILE A 33 -6.60 -2.41 -24.39
N MET A 34 -5.43 -1.81 -24.61
CA MET A 34 -4.44 -2.31 -25.58
C MET A 34 -3.90 -3.69 -25.20
N GLN A 35 -3.74 -3.97 -23.90
CA GLN A 35 -3.18 -5.23 -23.40
C GLN A 35 -4.24 -6.34 -23.26
N TYR A 36 -5.45 -6.00 -22.79
CA TYR A 36 -6.44 -6.98 -22.33
C TYR A 36 -7.77 -6.91 -23.09
N GLY A 37 -7.94 -5.92 -23.97
CA GLY A 37 -9.17 -5.70 -24.73
C GLY A 37 -10.25 -4.97 -23.93
N TYR A 38 -11.37 -4.66 -24.60
CA TYR A 38 -12.44 -3.81 -24.03
C TYR A 38 -13.13 -4.40 -22.78
N ARG A 39 -13.08 -5.72 -22.59
CA ARG A 39 -13.74 -6.40 -21.46
C ARG A 39 -13.17 -6.02 -20.09
N VAL A 40 -11.95 -5.48 -20.04
CA VAL A 40 -11.38 -4.94 -18.80
C VAL A 40 -12.30 -3.87 -18.17
N VAL A 41 -13.07 -3.13 -18.98
CA VAL A 41 -14.03 -2.14 -18.47
C VAL A 41 -15.21 -2.81 -17.74
N GLU A 42 -15.63 -3.99 -18.18
CA GLU A 42 -16.68 -4.76 -17.50
C GLU A 42 -16.19 -5.24 -16.13
N ASP A 43 -14.95 -5.75 -16.07
CA ASP A 43 -14.32 -6.20 -14.83
C ASP A 43 -14.12 -5.03 -13.85
N MET A 44 -13.65 -3.88 -14.32
CA MET A 44 -13.55 -2.65 -13.52
C MET A 44 -14.90 -2.23 -12.93
N LYS A 45 -15.96 -2.23 -13.74
CA LYS A 45 -17.32 -1.88 -13.28
C LYS A 45 -17.82 -2.86 -12.22
N ASN A 46 -17.66 -4.16 -12.43
CA ASN A 46 -18.10 -5.18 -11.49
C ASN A 46 -17.36 -5.06 -10.15
N GLY A 47 -16.03 -4.90 -10.18
CA GLY A 47 -15.25 -4.70 -8.97
C GLY A 47 -15.63 -3.43 -8.21
N LEU A 48 -15.86 -2.32 -8.91
CA LEU A 48 -16.35 -1.08 -8.30
C LEU A 48 -17.74 -1.25 -7.65
N MET A 49 -18.67 -1.96 -8.32
CA MET A 49 -19.99 -2.22 -7.74
C MET A 49 -19.88 -3.03 -6.45
N HIS A 50 -19.06 -4.09 -6.42
CA HIS A 50 -18.84 -4.88 -5.21
C HIS A 50 -18.15 -4.07 -4.11
N TYR A 51 -17.16 -3.26 -4.46
CA TYR A 51 -16.53 -2.35 -3.51
C TYR A 51 -17.54 -1.37 -2.89
N MET A 52 -18.43 -0.79 -3.71
CA MET A 52 -19.50 0.09 -3.22
C MET A 52 -20.44 -0.63 -2.25
N GLU A 53 -20.83 -1.87 -2.56
CA GLU A 53 -21.65 -2.71 -1.66
C GLU A 53 -20.93 -2.98 -0.33
N GLU A 54 -19.63 -3.31 -0.37
CA GLU A 54 -18.81 -3.55 0.82
C GLU A 54 -18.63 -2.31 1.70
N GLN A 55 -18.53 -1.12 1.09
CA GLN A 55 -18.46 0.15 1.80
C GLN A 55 -19.83 0.68 2.25
N GLY A 56 -20.93 0.07 1.77
CA GLY A 56 -22.28 0.52 2.07
C GLY A 56 -22.64 1.88 1.47
N VAL A 57 -22.15 2.18 0.26
CA VAL A 57 -22.44 3.42 -0.47
C VAL A 57 -23.33 3.14 -1.68
N ASP A 58 -24.31 4.03 -1.92
CA ASP A 58 -25.30 3.84 -3.00
C ASP A 58 -24.90 4.57 -4.29
N SER A 59 -23.98 5.55 -4.19
CA SER A 59 -23.52 6.35 -5.33
C SER A 59 -22.01 6.52 -5.35
N LEU A 60 -21.41 6.39 -6.54
CA LEU A 60 -20.00 6.73 -6.76
C LEU A 60 -19.67 8.18 -6.34
N HIS A 61 -20.66 9.08 -6.37
CA HIS A 61 -20.46 10.48 -5.96
C HIS A 61 -20.08 10.61 -4.48
N GLU A 62 -20.48 9.67 -3.63
CA GLU A 62 -20.12 9.66 -2.20
C GLU A 62 -18.65 9.33 -1.96
N LEU A 63 -18.00 8.69 -2.93
CA LEU A 63 -16.59 8.33 -2.87
C LEU A 63 -15.70 9.47 -3.38
N ILE A 64 -16.23 10.40 -4.19
CA ILE A 64 -15.41 11.40 -4.88
C ILE A 64 -14.68 12.29 -3.87
N GLY A 65 -13.35 12.23 -3.90
CA GLY A 65 -12.49 13.08 -3.06
C GLY A 65 -12.46 12.70 -1.57
N LEU A 66 -13.09 11.58 -1.16
CA LEU A 66 -13.16 11.18 0.25
C LEU A 66 -11.77 10.99 0.88
N ALA A 67 -10.77 10.58 0.08
CA ALA A 67 -9.40 10.39 0.57
C ALA A 67 -8.64 11.71 0.80
N ASN A 68 -9.12 12.84 0.25
CA ASN A 68 -8.40 14.11 0.32
C ASN A 68 -8.25 14.63 1.76
N ALA A 69 -9.14 14.24 2.67
CA ALA A 69 -9.03 14.55 4.10
C ALA A 69 -7.79 13.93 4.78
N ASN A 70 -7.17 12.92 4.15
CA ASN A 70 -5.95 12.29 4.65
C ASN A 70 -4.67 12.95 4.11
N ILE A 71 -4.78 13.89 3.16
CA ILE A 71 -3.63 14.59 2.60
C ILE A 71 -3.28 15.75 3.54
N ILE A 72 -2.15 15.62 4.23
CA ILE A 72 -1.62 16.63 5.14
C ILE A 72 -0.25 17.13 4.68
N PRO A 73 0.16 18.36 5.05
CA PRO A 73 1.51 18.84 4.83
C PRO A 73 2.57 17.90 5.41
N ALA A 74 3.76 17.87 4.81
CA ALA A 74 4.82 16.96 5.22
C ALA A 74 5.30 17.21 6.66
N GLU A 75 5.11 18.43 7.16
CA GLU A 75 5.41 18.88 8.51
C GLU A 75 4.46 18.30 9.56
N GLU A 76 3.24 17.93 9.17
CA GLU A 76 2.21 17.35 10.05
C GLU A 76 2.28 15.81 10.12
N LEU A 77 3.12 15.18 9.29
CA LEU A 77 3.37 13.75 9.37
C LEU A 77 4.03 13.38 10.71
N ASP A 78 3.40 12.47 11.45
CA ASP A 78 3.99 11.94 12.68
C ASP A 78 5.19 11.05 12.34
N ARG A 79 6.38 11.55 12.65
CA ARG A 79 7.67 10.88 12.43
C ARG A 79 8.29 10.38 13.72
N ASP A 80 7.54 10.34 14.81
CA ASP A 80 8.06 10.01 16.14
C ASP A 80 8.18 8.51 16.39
N TYR A 81 7.67 7.68 15.48
CA TYR A 81 7.66 6.23 15.62
C TYR A 81 8.22 5.52 14.39
N ILE A 82 8.52 4.23 14.57
CA ILE A 82 8.90 3.27 13.54
C ILE A 82 7.89 2.13 13.62
N VAL A 83 7.41 1.68 12.46
CA VAL A 83 6.64 0.44 12.33
C VAL A 83 7.59 -0.58 11.74
N TYR A 84 7.86 -1.66 12.47
CA TYR A 84 8.72 -2.73 11.98
C TYR A 84 7.91 -3.68 11.08
N PRO A 85 8.55 -4.24 10.03
CA PRO A 85 7.90 -5.28 9.23
C PRO A 85 7.79 -6.58 10.05
N GLU A 86 6.64 -7.24 9.95
CA GLU A 86 6.43 -8.58 10.50
C GLU A 86 6.28 -9.58 9.35
N VAL A 87 6.98 -10.70 9.43
CA VAL A 87 6.98 -11.73 8.39
C VAL A 87 6.05 -12.86 8.83
N ASP A 88 5.03 -13.13 8.02
CA ASP A 88 4.22 -14.34 8.12
C ASP A 88 5.03 -15.51 7.52
N GLU A 89 5.53 -16.38 8.39
CA GLU A 89 6.38 -17.50 7.98
C GLU A 89 5.63 -18.56 7.17
N ASP A 90 4.34 -18.74 7.43
CA ASP A 90 3.49 -19.74 6.76
C ASP A 90 3.20 -19.31 5.31
N LYS A 91 2.98 -18.01 5.10
CA LYS A 91 2.76 -17.43 3.78
C LYS A 91 4.05 -17.23 2.99
N CYS A 92 5.19 -17.13 3.68
CA CYS A 92 6.47 -16.84 3.05
C CYS A 92 6.98 -18.02 2.19
N ILE A 93 7.09 -17.79 0.88
CA ILE A 93 7.59 -18.78 -0.10
C ILE A 93 9.13 -18.84 -0.22
N GLY A 94 9.87 -18.13 0.64
CA GLY A 94 11.33 -18.18 0.66
C GLY A 94 12.02 -17.70 -0.63
N CYS A 95 11.47 -16.68 -1.29
CA CYS A 95 12.00 -16.16 -2.56
C CYS A 95 13.19 -15.18 -2.42
N GLY A 96 13.44 -14.64 -1.22
CA GLY A 96 14.57 -13.72 -0.96
C GLY A 96 14.42 -12.28 -1.48
N ARG A 97 13.34 -11.94 -2.20
CA ARG A 97 13.17 -10.58 -2.78
C ARG A 97 13.23 -9.47 -1.73
N CYS A 98 12.58 -9.66 -0.58
CA CYS A 98 12.62 -8.69 0.52
C CYS A 98 14.03 -8.46 1.08
N TYR A 99 14.86 -9.49 1.12
CA TYR A 99 16.27 -9.39 1.51
C TYR A 99 17.06 -8.58 0.49
N ILE A 100 17.02 -8.98 -0.78
CA ILE A 100 17.74 -8.33 -1.89
C ILE A 100 17.37 -6.84 -1.98
N SER A 101 16.06 -6.54 -2.00
CA SER A 101 15.61 -5.14 -2.10
C SER A 101 16.03 -4.29 -0.91
N CYS A 102 16.06 -4.86 0.30
CA CYS A 102 16.54 -4.13 1.47
C CYS A 102 18.07 -3.93 1.43
N TYR A 103 18.79 -4.93 0.93
CA TYR A 103 20.25 -4.93 0.87
C TYR A 103 20.78 -3.96 -0.19
N ASP A 104 20.27 -4.03 -1.42
CA ASP A 104 20.76 -3.24 -2.55
C ASP A 104 20.13 -1.83 -2.62
N GLY A 105 18.88 -1.69 -2.16
CA GLY A 105 18.06 -0.49 -2.39
C GLY A 105 17.61 0.26 -1.14
N ALA A 106 17.98 -0.21 0.06
CA ALA A 106 17.55 0.44 1.31
C ALA A 106 18.63 0.41 2.40
N HIS A 107 18.36 -0.22 3.54
CA HIS A 107 19.11 -0.07 4.80
C HIS A 107 19.78 -1.36 5.30
N GLN A 108 19.88 -2.41 4.46
CA GLN A 108 20.54 -3.68 4.80
C GLN A 108 20.04 -4.27 6.13
N ALA A 109 18.74 -4.12 6.39
CA ALA A 109 18.09 -4.46 7.66
C ALA A 109 17.37 -5.82 7.62
N MET A 110 17.01 -6.32 6.44
CA MET A 110 16.54 -7.69 6.31
C MET A 110 17.75 -8.63 6.37
N VAL A 111 17.68 -9.67 7.20
CA VAL A 111 18.69 -10.72 7.35
C VAL A 111 18.15 -12.01 6.75
N TRP A 112 18.97 -12.72 6.00
CA TRP A 112 18.59 -13.94 5.31
C TRP A 112 19.18 -15.18 5.99
N ASN A 113 18.34 -16.16 6.31
CA ASN A 113 18.78 -17.48 6.75
C ASN A 113 18.82 -18.42 5.53
N GLU A 114 20.02 -18.86 5.13
CA GLU A 114 20.21 -19.73 3.96
C GLU A 114 19.66 -21.14 4.15
N GLU A 115 19.62 -21.66 5.39
CA GLU A 115 19.14 -23.01 5.69
C GLU A 115 17.61 -23.07 5.63
N THR A 116 16.94 -22.16 6.34
CA THR A 116 15.46 -22.12 6.37
C THR A 116 14.86 -21.40 5.17
N ARG A 117 15.68 -20.62 4.44
CA ARG A 117 15.27 -19.70 3.38
C ARG A 117 14.21 -18.71 3.85
N LYS A 118 14.31 -18.25 5.10
CA LYS A 118 13.39 -17.28 5.70
C LYS A 118 14.11 -15.97 6.02
N PRO A 119 13.45 -14.82 5.78
CA PRO A 119 13.98 -13.52 6.16
C PRO A 119 13.61 -13.17 7.60
N SER A 120 14.47 -12.42 8.29
CA SER A 120 14.17 -11.77 9.57
C SER A 120 14.56 -10.28 9.51
N CYS A 121 14.08 -9.46 10.44
CA CYS A 121 14.37 -8.03 10.46
C CYS A 121 15.31 -7.67 11.61
N ASN A 122 16.47 -7.09 11.29
CA ASN A 122 17.34 -6.44 12.26
C ASN A 122 16.77 -5.04 12.59
N LYS A 123 16.17 -4.94 13.78
CA LYS A 123 15.51 -3.71 14.27
C LYS A 123 16.46 -2.54 14.53
N GLU A 124 17.75 -2.80 14.75
CA GLU A 124 18.76 -1.74 14.93
C GLU A 124 19.05 -0.99 13.63
N LYS A 125 18.94 -1.67 12.48
CA LYS A 125 19.14 -1.08 11.15
C LYS A 125 17.86 -0.65 10.47
N CYS A 126 16.73 -1.28 10.81
CA CYS A 126 15.47 -1.04 10.14
C CYS A 126 14.89 0.34 10.50
N VAL A 127 14.53 1.11 9.49
CA VAL A 127 13.89 2.44 9.66
C VAL A 127 12.38 2.43 9.38
N GLY A 128 11.79 1.26 9.11
CA GLY A 128 10.37 1.13 8.82
C GLY A 128 9.93 1.64 7.44
N CYS A 129 10.80 1.61 6.42
CA CYS A 129 10.45 2.05 5.06
C CYS A 129 9.43 1.14 4.34
N HIS A 130 9.20 -0.08 4.84
CA HIS A 130 8.31 -1.10 4.27
C HIS A 130 8.55 -1.48 2.80
N LEU A 131 9.70 -1.15 2.20
CA LEU A 131 10.07 -1.64 0.86
C LEU A 131 10.03 -3.17 0.76
N CYS A 132 10.43 -3.87 1.83
CA CYS A 132 10.35 -5.33 1.90
C CYS A 132 8.92 -5.87 1.78
N ALA A 133 7.94 -5.16 2.35
CA ALA A 133 6.53 -5.51 2.24
C ALA A 133 6.01 -5.27 0.82
N LEU A 134 6.37 -4.12 0.23
CA LEU A 134 5.97 -3.75 -1.12
C LEU A 134 6.44 -4.77 -2.18
N VAL A 135 7.68 -5.25 -2.08
CA VAL A 135 8.24 -6.19 -3.07
C VAL A 135 7.84 -7.66 -2.83
N CYS A 136 7.16 -7.96 -1.73
CA CYS A 136 6.79 -9.34 -1.39
C CYS A 136 5.68 -9.84 -2.34
N PRO A 137 5.96 -10.83 -3.20
CA PRO A 137 5.00 -11.25 -4.23
C PRO A 137 3.75 -11.93 -3.66
N VAL A 138 3.85 -12.46 -2.44
CA VAL A 138 2.78 -13.18 -1.76
C VAL A 138 2.22 -12.37 -0.59
N LYS A 139 2.59 -11.08 -0.44
CA LYS A 139 2.14 -10.22 0.66
C LYS A 139 2.28 -10.91 2.03
N ALA A 140 3.43 -11.54 2.27
CA ALA A 140 3.76 -12.23 3.53
C ALA A 140 4.47 -11.33 4.54
N ILE A 141 4.57 -10.04 4.28
CA ILE A 141 5.19 -9.09 5.18
C ILE A 141 4.19 -7.96 5.43
N GLY A 142 3.79 -7.79 6.69
CA GLY A 142 2.84 -6.80 7.14
C GLY A 142 3.46 -5.75 8.06
N LYS A 143 2.60 -4.92 8.65
CA LYS A 143 2.95 -4.00 9.73
C LYS A 143 2.97 -4.77 11.04
N GLY A 144 4.09 -4.74 11.74
CA GLY A 144 4.28 -5.39 13.04
C GLY A 144 4.36 -4.40 14.18
N GLU A 145 5.34 -4.60 15.06
CA GLU A 145 5.56 -3.77 16.23
C GLU A 145 5.77 -2.29 15.87
N VAL A 146 5.09 -1.43 16.65
CA VAL A 146 5.23 0.03 16.60
C VAL A 146 6.09 0.46 17.77
N VAL A 147 7.18 1.19 17.51
CA VAL A 147 8.08 1.69 18.56
C VAL A 147 8.29 3.19 18.41
N LEU A 148 8.40 3.91 19.52
CA LEU A 148 8.84 5.30 19.48
C LEU A 148 10.33 5.38 19.16
N LYS A 149 10.71 6.38 18.37
CA LYS A 149 12.11 6.69 18.11
C LYS A 149 12.79 7.18 19.40
N PRO A 150 14.10 6.93 19.56
CA PRO A 150 14.85 7.41 20.72
C PRO A 150 14.64 8.92 20.96
N GLY A 151 14.33 9.29 22.20
CA GLY A 151 14.12 10.68 22.61
C GLY A 151 12.75 11.28 22.26
N ARG A 152 11.82 10.51 21.69
CA ARG A 152 10.43 10.94 21.45
C ARG A 152 9.53 10.60 22.63
N THR A 153 8.41 11.31 22.76
CA THR A 153 7.44 11.16 23.86
C THR A 153 6.09 10.67 23.36
N GLY A 154 5.28 10.10 24.25
CA GLY A 154 3.94 9.57 23.93
C GLY A 154 3.82 8.06 24.14
N CYS A 155 2.78 7.45 23.57
CA CYS A 155 2.55 6.01 23.59
C CYS A 155 2.53 5.47 22.16
N ALA A 156 3.17 4.31 21.93
CA ALA A 156 3.16 3.65 20.63
C ALA A 156 1.76 3.16 20.21
N ALA A 157 0.92 2.78 21.18
CA ALA A 157 -0.44 2.29 20.92
C ALA A 157 -1.39 3.38 20.37
N ASP A 158 -1.06 4.66 20.59
CA ASP A 158 -1.88 5.79 20.13
C ASP A 158 -1.55 6.20 18.68
N LYS A 159 -0.50 5.60 18.10
CA LYS A 159 -0.03 5.95 16.76
C LYS A 159 -0.97 5.35 15.72
N LYS A 160 -1.49 6.20 14.84
CA LYS A 160 -2.29 5.79 13.68
C LYS A 160 -1.35 5.16 12.66
N VAL A 161 -1.38 3.84 12.57
CA VAL A 161 -0.50 3.02 11.72
C VAL A 161 -1.24 2.45 10.54
#